data_AF-A0A356IVP5-F1
#
_entry.id   AF-A0A356IVP5-F1
#
_cell.length_a   1.000
_cell.length_b   1.000
_cell.length_c   1.000
_cell.angle_alpha   90.00
_cell.angle_beta   90.00
_cell.angle_gamma   90.00
#
_symmetry.space_group_name_H-M   'P 1'
#
loop_
_entity.id
_entity.type
_entity.pdbx_description
1 polymer ?
#
loop_
_entity_poly.entity_id
_entity_poly.type
_entity_poly.pdbx_seq_one_letter_code
_entity_poly.pdbx_strand_id
1 'polypeptide(L)'
;FQPDGLPDDLADQPLTEQEHSRLLRYGADQKPLFVGHYWCKGQPHILRSNLACLDYSAVKNGLLVAYRMGAETDLKNDAFMWVNSAG
;
A
#
# COMPACT_ATOMS: atom_id res chain seq x y z
N PHE A 1 0.36 -15.41 -0.22
CA PHE A 1 -0.31 -16.00 -1.39
C PHE A 1 -0.55 -14.88 -2.38
N GLN A 2 0.07 -14.94 -3.55
CA GLN A 2 -0.25 -14.05 -4.67
C GLN A 2 -1.09 -14.90 -5.62
N PRO A 3 -2.24 -14.41 -6.12
CA PRO A 3 -3.00 -15.14 -7.12
C PRO A 3 -2.15 -15.35 -8.37
N ASP A 4 -2.50 -16.37 -9.16
CA ASP A 4 -1.90 -16.57 -10.48
C ASP A 4 -2.00 -15.28 -11.31
N GLY A 5 -1.01 -15.06 -12.15
CA GLY A 5 -1.02 -13.93 -13.07
C GLY A 5 -2.26 -13.96 -13.96
N LEU A 6 -2.71 -12.78 -14.38
CA LEU A 6 -3.70 -12.70 -15.45
C LEU A 6 -3.13 -13.35 -16.73
N PRO A 7 -3.98 -13.97 -17.57
CA PRO A 7 -3.59 -14.37 -18.92
C PRO A 7 -2.96 -13.20 -19.69
N ASP A 8 -1.95 -13.47 -20.53
CA ASP A 8 -1.19 -12.43 -21.24
C ASP A 8 -2.08 -11.53 -22.10
N ASP A 9 -3.10 -12.10 -22.74
CA ASP A 9 -4.07 -11.37 -23.58
C ASP A 9 -4.98 -10.43 -22.77
N LEU A 10 -5.20 -10.73 -21.50
CA LEU A 10 -6.00 -9.91 -20.60
C LEU A 10 -5.16 -8.86 -19.87
N ALA A 11 -3.88 -9.13 -19.60
CA ALA A 11 -3.01 -8.22 -18.85
C ALA A 11 -2.82 -6.87 -19.54
N ASP A 12 -2.76 -6.86 -20.86
CA ASP A 12 -2.59 -5.64 -21.68
C ASP A 12 -3.91 -5.03 -22.15
N GLN A 13 -5.05 -5.64 -21.81
CA GLN A 13 -6.36 -5.14 -22.23
C GLN A 13 -6.72 -3.88 -21.43
N PRO A 14 -6.91 -2.71 -22.09
CA PRO A 14 -7.35 -1.51 -21.40
C PRO A 14 -8.78 -1.70 -20.88
N LEU A 15 -9.05 -1.21 -19.67
CA LEU A 15 -10.40 -1.16 -19.12
C LEU A 15 -11.26 -0.18 -19.94
N THR A 16 -12.51 -0.58 -20.18
CA THR A 16 -13.52 0.31 -20.76
C THR A 16 -13.94 1.38 -19.75
N GLU A 17 -14.55 2.47 -20.23
CA GLU A 17 -15.12 3.51 -19.36
C GLU A 17 -16.13 2.94 -18.34
N GLN A 18 -16.94 1.97 -18.76
CA GLN A 18 -17.90 1.32 -17.86
C GLN A 18 -17.20 0.52 -16.76
N GLU A 19 -16.10 -0.18 -17.06
CA GLU A 19 -15.31 -0.89 -16.07
C GLU A 19 -14.57 0.07 -15.15
N HIS A 20 -13.99 1.14 -15.68
CA HIS A 20 -13.39 2.21 -14.90
C HIS A 20 -14.37 2.82 -13.90
N SER A 21 -15.63 3.04 -14.30
CA SER A 21 -16.67 3.57 -13.43
C SER A 21 -17.05 2.65 -12.26
N ARG A 22 -16.75 1.34 -12.37
CA ARG A 22 -17.01 0.34 -11.32
C ARG A 22 -15.85 0.19 -10.33
N LEU A 23 -14.70 0.83 -10.59
CA LEU A 23 -13.56 0.78 -9.68
C LEU A 23 -13.90 1.48 -8.36
N LEU A 24 -13.84 0.72 -7.28
CA LEU A 24 -14.01 1.26 -5.93
C LEU A 24 -12.79 2.12 -5.58
N ARG A 25 -13.05 3.31 -5.03
CA ARG A 25 -12.01 4.20 -4.51
C ARG A 25 -12.23 4.43 -3.03
N TYR A 26 -11.16 4.35 -2.26
CA TYR A 26 -11.18 4.80 -0.88
C TYR A 26 -11.12 6.32 -0.84
N GLY A 27 -12.12 6.96 -0.23
CA GLY A 27 -12.27 8.42 -0.15
C GLY A 27 -11.22 9.06 0.76
N ALA A 28 -10.89 10.33 0.52
CA ALA A 28 -9.90 11.07 1.31
C ALA A 28 -10.42 11.49 2.70
N ASP A 29 -11.74 11.54 2.85
CA ASP A 29 -12.49 11.86 4.07
C ASP A 29 -12.81 10.62 4.93
N GLN A 30 -12.45 9.43 4.44
CA GLN A 30 -12.63 8.19 5.18
C GLN A 30 -11.53 8.00 6.25
N LYS A 31 -11.75 7.04 7.15
CA LYS A 31 -10.83 6.72 8.25
C LYS A 31 -9.41 6.42 7.73
N PRO A 32 -8.37 6.56 8.56
CA PRO A 32 -7.05 6.07 8.21
C PRO A 32 -7.07 4.57 7.85
N LEU A 33 -6.48 4.24 6.70
CA LEU A 33 -6.37 2.89 6.16
C LEU A 33 -4.90 2.48 6.07
N PHE A 34 -4.57 1.36 6.69
CA PHE A 34 -3.26 0.71 6.61
C PHE A 34 -3.40 -0.56 5.78
N VAL A 35 -2.55 -0.73 4.77
CA VAL A 35 -2.58 -1.89 3.87
C VAL A 35 -1.22 -2.58 3.82
N GLY A 36 -1.22 -3.82 3.33
CA GLY A 36 -0.02 -4.55 2.93
C GLY A 36 -0.19 -5.10 1.52
N HIS A 37 0.45 -6.23 1.21
CA HIS A 37 0.32 -6.99 -0.04
C HIS A 37 0.98 -6.39 -1.29
N TYR A 38 1.45 -5.15 -1.25
CA TYR A 38 2.02 -4.46 -2.41
C TYR A 38 3.55 -4.55 -2.52
N TRP A 39 4.23 -5.24 -1.58
CA TRP A 39 5.67 -5.49 -1.64
C TRP A 39 6.47 -4.21 -1.98
N CYS A 40 6.15 -3.13 -1.27
CA CYS A 40 6.81 -1.84 -1.45
C CYS A 40 8.31 -1.98 -1.18
N LYS A 41 9.10 -1.06 -1.76
CA LYS A 41 10.55 -0.97 -1.60
C LYS A 41 10.95 0.47 -1.29
N GLY A 42 12.16 0.65 -0.77
CA GLY A 42 12.68 1.96 -0.40
C GLY A 42 12.17 2.45 0.94
N GLN A 43 12.21 3.76 1.16
CA GLN A 43 11.83 4.37 2.43
C GLN A 43 10.30 4.45 2.59
N PRO A 44 9.76 4.12 3.78
CA PRO A 44 8.36 4.28 4.09
C PRO A 44 7.88 5.72 3.94
N HIS A 45 6.74 5.90 3.26
CA HIS A 45 6.10 7.19 3.10
C HIS A 45 4.58 7.05 2.96
N ILE A 46 3.88 8.11 3.35
CA ILE A 46 2.43 8.23 3.23
C ILE A 46 2.02 8.28 1.76
N LEU A 47 1.04 7.45 1.38
CA LEU A 47 0.51 7.41 0.01
C LEU A 47 -0.51 8.54 -0.22
N ARG A 48 -1.38 8.77 0.78
CA ARG A 48 -2.32 9.90 0.88
C ARG A 48 -2.56 10.21 2.36
N SER A 49 -3.12 11.37 2.70
CA SER A 49 -3.31 11.80 4.10
C SER A 49 -3.97 10.73 4.99
N ASN A 50 -4.84 9.87 4.47
CA ASN A 50 -5.48 8.79 5.22
C ASN A 50 -5.10 7.37 4.76
N LEU A 51 -4.00 7.18 4.01
CA LEU A 51 -3.61 5.89 3.44
C LEU A 51 -2.10 5.65 3.53
N ALA A 52 -1.71 4.53 4.15
CA ALA A 52 -0.33 4.06 4.22
C ALA A 52 -0.23 2.56 3.90
N CYS A 53 0.83 2.16 3.18
CA CYS A 53 1.23 0.75 3.08
C CYS A 53 2.30 0.47 4.16
N LEU A 54 2.27 -0.72 4.77
CA LEU A 54 3.29 -1.18 5.72
C LEU A 54 4.08 -2.40 5.21
N ASP A 55 3.68 -2.96 4.07
CA ASP A 55 4.37 -4.09 3.45
C ASP A 55 5.56 -3.61 2.61
N TYR A 56 6.71 -3.47 3.26
CA TYR A 56 7.98 -3.11 2.61
C TYR A 56 8.88 -4.32 2.36
N SER A 57 8.26 -5.44 1.98
CA SER A 57 8.99 -6.62 1.50
C SER A 57 9.99 -7.20 2.51
N ALA A 58 9.67 -7.19 3.81
CA ALA A 58 10.57 -7.67 4.86
C ALA A 58 11.13 -9.07 4.59
N VAL A 59 10.33 -10.00 4.04
CA VAL A 59 10.77 -11.36 3.69
C VAL A 59 11.67 -11.44 2.44
N LYS A 60 11.85 -10.34 1.71
CA LYS A 60 12.75 -10.19 0.55
C LYS A 60 13.85 -9.16 0.83
N ASN A 61 14.47 -9.21 2.02
CA ASN A 61 15.54 -8.30 2.44
C ASN A 61 15.13 -6.80 2.40
N GLY A 62 13.84 -6.53 2.59
CA GLY A 62 13.29 -5.18 2.68
C GLY A 62 13.29 -4.64 4.10
N LEU A 63 12.28 -3.84 4.42
CA LEU A 63 12.11 -3.26 5.75
C LEU A 63 10.94 -3.93 6.47
N LEU A 64 11.12 -4.23 7.76
CA LEU A 64 9.99 -4.51 8.65
C LEU A 64 9.49 -3.16 9.19
N VAL A 65 8.31 -2.75 8.75
CA VAL A 65 7.77 -1.41 8.97
C VAL A 65 6.58 -1.45 9.91
N ALA A 66 6.53 -0.48 10.82
CA ALA A 66 5.40 -0.18 11.68
C ALA A 66 5.04 1.31 11.56
N TYR A 67 3.79 1.64 11.87
CA TYR A 67 3.32 3.01 12.01
C TYR A 67 2.83 3.24 13.44
N ARG A 68 3.36 4.26 14.10
CA ARG A 68 2.95 4.63 15.46
C ARG A 68 1.76 5.59 15.40
N MET A 69 0.56 5.02 15.46
CA MET A 69 -0.68 5.78 15.46
C MET A 69 -0.87 6.57 16.77
N GLY A 70 -1.16 7.86 16.64
CA GLY A 70 -1.66 8.70 17.74
C GLY A 70 -3.17 8.95 17.64
N ALA A 71 -3.58 10.20 17.91
CA ALA A 71 -4.97 10.65 17.79
C ALA A 71 -5.25 11.39 16.46
N GLU A 72 -4.26 11.45 15.57
CA GLU A 72 -4.37 12.10 14.27
C GLU A 72 -5.34 11.38 13.33
N THR A 73 -6.03 12.16 12.50
CA THR A 73 -6.79 11.66 11.35
C THR A 73 -5.98 11.71 10.05
N ASP A 74 -5.02 12.62 9.99
CA ASP A 74 -4.04 12.72 8.91
C ASP A 74 -2.73 12.04 9.32
N LEU A 75 -2.37 11.01 8.56
CA LEU A 75 -1.15 10.25 8.73
C LEU A 75 0.08 11.09 8.40
N LYS A 76 1.18 10.83 9.11
CA LYS A 76 2.42 11.61 9.04
C LYS A 76 3.63 10.73 8.79
N ASN A 77 4.54 11.21 7.94
CA ASN A 77 5.76 10.47 7.61
C ASN A 77 6.67 10.23 8.83
N ASP A 78 6.64 11.09 9.84
CA ASP A 78 7.47 10.99 11.04
C ASP A 78 7.00 9.92 12.05
N ALA A 79 5.80 9.36 11.84
CA ALA A 79 5.24 8.30 12.65
C ALA A 79 5.63 6.88 12.15
N PHE A 80 6.33 6.78 11.02
CA PHE A 80 6.89 5.50 10.57
C PHE A 80 8.11 5.09 11.41
N MET A 81 8.17 3.80 11.74
CA MET A 81 9.33 3.16 12.35
C MET A 81 9.66 1.90 11.58
N TRP A 82 10.95 1.60 11.40
CA TRP A 82 11.36 0.40 10.68
C TRP A 82 12.73 -0.10 11.10
N VAL A 83 12.96 -1.38 10.86
CA VAL A 83 14.27 -2.04 10.95
C VAL A 83 14.57 -2.73 9.63
N ASN A 84 15.86 -2.91 9.32
CA ASN A 84 16.25 -3.76 8.20
C ASN A 84 15.93 -5.21 8.56
N SER A 85 15.33 -5.95 7.63
CA SER A 85 15.05 -7.37 7.83
C SER A 85 16.24 -8.26 7.46
N ALA A 86 17.21 -7.73 6.71
CA ALA A 86 18.54 -8.33 6.63
C ALA A 86 19.28 -8.01 7.94
N GLY A 87 19.60 -9.06 8.71
CA GLY A 87 20.34 -8.99 9.96
C GLY A 87 21.73 -8.40 9.82
#